data_AF-A0A401UC29-F1
#
_entry.id   AF-A0A401UC29-F1
#
_cell.length_a   1.000
_cell.length_b   1.000
_cell.length_c   1.000
_cell.angle_alpha   90.00
_cell.angle_beta   90.00
_cell.angle_gamma   90.00
#
_symmetry.space_group_name_H-M   'P 1'
#
loop_
_entity.id
_entity.type
_entity.pdbx_description
1 polymer ?
#
loop_
_entity_poly.entity_id
_entity_poly.type
_entity_poly.pdbx_seq_one_letter_code
_entity_poly.pdbx_strand_id
1 'polypeptide(L)'
;MAFDPRTLINVSKELQTGTTEAHYRSIINRAYYGAFGYIRNKLSIFVDTGSVHMEVIKTLANSESVNKRKISKRLETLFKKRKDADYKHNEQVKLHNCKFCIDEAEDLVKLFDEVD
;
A
#
# COMPACT_ATOMS: atom_id res chain seq x y z
N MET A 1 -19.02 -13.65 2.39
CA MET A 1 -18.50 -12.26 2.41
C MET A 1 -17.16 -12.24 1.71
N ALA A 2 -16.91 -11.29 0.81
CA ALA A 2 -15.59 -11.09 0.22
C ALA A 2 -14.68 -10.36 1.23
N PHE A 3 -13.39 -10.70 1.26
CA PHE A 3 -12.42 -10.05 2.13
C PHE A 3 -12.22 -8.58 1.71
N ASP A 4 -12.30 -7.65 2.65
CA ASP A 4 -11.99 -6.22 2.42
C ASP A 4 -10.51 -5.95 2.75
N PRO A 5 -9.67 -5.64 1.74
CA PRO A 5 -8.26 -5.37 1.97
C PRO A 5 -7.99 -4.21 2.94
N ARG A 6 -8.91 -3.23 3.06
CA ARG A 6 -8.73 -2.09 3.98
C ARG A 6 -8.57 -2.55 5.44
N THR A 7 -9.09 -3.71 5.80
CA THR A 7 -8.89 -4.31 7.12
C THR A 7 -7.41 -4.54 7.46
N LEU A 8 -6.53 -4.72 6.46
CA LEU A 8 -5.08 -4.83 6.66
C LEU A 8 -4.47 -3.50 7.16
N ILE A 9 -5.08 -2.35 6.88
CA ILE A 9 -4.63 -1.06 7.45
C ILE A 9 -4.95 -1.01 8.95
N ASN A 10 -6.01 -1.68 9.41
CA ASN A 10 -6.27 -1.78 10.85
C ASN A 10 -5.27 -2.71 11.52
N VAL A 11 -4.95 -3.85 10.89
CA VAL A 11 -3.90 -4.76 11.38
C VAL A 11 -2.55 -4.06 11.47
N SER A 12 -2.20 -3.18 10.52
CA SER A 12 -0.95 -2.42 10.58
C SER A 12 -0.91 -1.46 11.77
N LYS A 13 -2.05 -0.90 12.20
CA LYS A 13 -2.16 -0.08 13.41
C LYS A 13 -2.04 -0.91 14.69
N GLU A 14 -2.69 -2.07 14.75
CA GLU A 14 -2.59 -2.99 15.90
C GLU A 14 -1.14 -3.41 16.17
N LEU A 15 -0.38 -3.64 15.10
CA LEU A 15 1.03 -4.02 15.16
C LEU A 15 1.95 -2.89 15.67
N GLN A 16 1.50 -1.63 15.74
CA GLN A 16 2.32 -0.52 16.25
C GLN A 16 2.69 -0.67 17.73
N THR A 17 1.99 -1.54 18.47
CA THR A 17 2.34 -1.87 19.86
C THR A 17 3.63 -2.68 19.96
N GLY A 18 4.04 -3.34 18.88
CA GLY A 18 5.27 -4.11 18.79
C GLY A 18 6.51 -3.26 18.51
N THR A 19 7.66 -3.67 19.06
CA THR A 19 8.93 -2.92 19.00
C THR A 19 10.07 -3.66 18.29
N THR A 20 9.75 -4.78 17.63
CA THR A 20 10.74 -5.58 16.90
C THR A 20 10.75 -5.24 15.42
N GLU A 21 11.87 -5.52 14.75
CA GLU A 21 12.02 -5.37 13.30
C GLU A 21 10.92 -6.12 12.52
N ALA A 22 10.52 -7.31 13.00
CA ALA A 22 9.45 -8.10 12.39
C ALA A 22 8.09 -7.37 12.46
N HIS A 23 7.80 -6.68 13.58
CA HIS A 23 6.61 -5.84 13.68
C HIS A 23 6.68 -4.70 12.65
N TYR A 24 7.79 -3.98 12.60
CA TYR A 24 7.96 -2.84 11.69
C TYR A 24 7.81 -3.21 10.22
N ARG A 25 8.44 -4.31 9.79
CA ARG A 25 8.27 -4.85 8.43
C ARG A 25 6.83 -5.25 8.15
N SER A 26 6.18 -5.90 9.12
CA SER A 26 4.78 -6.30 9.01
C SER A 26 3.83 -5.10 8.92
N ILE A 27 4.07 -4.03 9.67
CA ILE A 27 3.28 -2.78 9.60
C ILE A 27 3.30 -2.21 8.17
N ILE A 28 4.49 -2.04 7.59
CA ILE A 28 4.65 -1.50 6.24
C ILE A 28 3.95 -2.40 5.21
N ASN A 29 4.13 -3.72 5.34
CA ASN A 29 3.48 -4.70 4.49
C ASN A 29 1.95 -4.57 4.53
N ARG A 30 1.36 -4.59 5.72
CA ARG A 30 -0.09 -4.58 5.88
C ARG A 30 -0.70 -3.25 5.45
N ALA A 31 -0.02 -2.13 5.70
CA ALA A 31 -0.44 -0.83 5.18
C ALA A 31 -0.46 -0.81 3.64
N TYR A 32 0.62 -1.27 2.99
CA TYR A 32 0.67 -1.33 1.53
C TYR A 32 -0.41 -2.25 0.95
N TYR A 33 -0.50 -3.50 1.42
CA TYR A 33 -1.46 -4.46 0.87
C TYR A 33 -2.91 -4.03 1.13
N GLY A 34 -3.18 -3.27 2.19
CA GLY A 34 -4.51 -2.73 2.43
C GLY A 34 -4.93 -1.70 1.39
N ALA A 35 -4.08 -0.69 1.14
CA ALA A 35 -4.36 0.33 0.12
C ALA A 35 -4.33 -0.26 -1.30
N PHE A 36 -3.27 -1.00 -1.64
CA PHE A 36 -3.13 -1.63 -2.96
C PHE A 36 -4.27 -2.60 -3.26
N GLY A 37 -4.59 -3.50 -2.33
CA GLY A 37 -5.63 -4.50 -2.53
C GLY A 37 -7.00 -3.87 -2.73
N TYR A 38 -7.30 -2.81 -1.97
CA TYR A 38 -8.56 -2.07 -2.13
C TYR A 38 -8.68 -1.45 -3.52
N ILE A 39 -7.66 -0.69 -3.93
CA ILE A 39 -7.64 -0.01 -5.23
C ILE A 39 -7.67 -1.03 -6.38
N ARG A 40 -6.89 -2.10 -6.28
CA ARG A 40 -6.87 -3.19 -7.26
C ARG A 40 -8.27 -3.79 -7.45
N ASN A 41 -8.98 -4.08 -6.35
CA ASN A 41 -10.31 -4.67 -6.40
C ASN A 41 -11.31 -3.70 -7.05
N LYS A 42 -11.23 -2.40 -6.74
CA LYS A 42 -12.08 -1.37 -7.36
C LYS A 42 -11.84 -1.24 -8.86
N LEU A 43 -10.57 -1.25 -9.28
CA LEU A 43 -10.20 -1.22 -10.69
C LEU A 43 -10.43 -2.56 -11.42
N SER A 44 -10.84 -3.61 -10.72
CA SER A 44 -11.02 -4.97 -11.26
C SER A 44 -9.79 -5.50 -12.01
N ILE A 45 -8.58 -5.18 -11.51
CA ILE A 45 -7.32 -5.60 -12.15
C ILE A 45 -6.88 -6.97 -11.62
N PHE A 46 -6.99 -7.96 -12.50
CA PHE A 46 -6.52 -9.32 -12.29
C PHE A 46 -5.70 -9.70 -13.52
N VAL A 47 -4.38 -9.77 -13.36
CA VAL A 47 -3.48 -10.15 -14.45
C VAL A 47 -3.03 -11.59 -14.24
N ASP A 48 -3.09 -12.39 -15.31
CA ASP A 48 -2.61 -13.78 -15.31
C ASP A 48 -1.09 -13.86 -15.51
N THR A 49 -0.49 -12.78 -16.04
CA THR A 49 0.95 -12.68 -16.30
C THR A 49 1.50 -11.31 -15.87
N GLY A 50 2.74 -11.29 -15.39
CA GLY A 50 3.42 -10.06 -14.96
C GLY A 50 3.10 -9.61 -13.53
N SER A 51 3.61 -8.43 -13.18
CA SER A 51 3.43 -7.86 -11.83
C SER A 51 2.13 -7.09 -11.72
N VAL A 52 1.14 -7.68 -11.06
CA VAL A 52 -0.15 -7.04 -10.75
C VAL A 52 0.03 -5.69 -10.02
N HIS A 53 1.06 -5.55 -9.21
CA HIS A 53 1.39 -4.30 -8.52
C HIS A 53 1.73 -3.18 -9.50
N MET A 54 2.57 -3.50 -10.49
CA MET A 54 2.96 -2.52 -11.51
C MET A 54 1.81 -2.21 -12.45
N GLU A 55 0.93 -3.17 -12.72
CA GLU A 55 -0.24 -2.93 -13.56
C GLU A 55 -1.16 -1.89 -12.93
N VAL A 56 -1.55 -2.07 -11.66
CA VAL A 56 -2.38 -1.08 -10.93
C VAL A 56 -1.74 0.31 -10.94
N ILE A 57 -0.43 0.39 -10.68
CA ILE A 57 0.30 1.68 -10.69
C ILE A 57 0.27 2.31 -12.09
N LYS A 58 0.48 1.53 -13.15
CA LYS A 58 0.45 2.01 -14.55
C LYS A 58 -0.95 2.47 -14.95
N THR A 59 -1.99 1.71 -14.63
CA THR A 59 -3.38 2.08 -14.92
C THR A 59 -3.72 3.44 -14.30
N LEU A 60 -3.36 3.65 -13.03
CA LEU A 60 -3.55 4.92 -12.35
C LEU A 60 -2.70 6.05 -12.96
N ALA A 61 -1.46 5.76 -13.34
CA ALA A 61 -0.54 6.75 -13.92
C ALA A 61 -0.97 7.21 -15.32
N ASN A 62 -1.63 6.36 -16.09
CA ASN A 62 -2.13 6.65 -17.43
C ASN A 62 -3.54 7.25 -17.43
N SER A 63 -4.15 7.46 -16.26
CA SER A 63 -5.47 8.08 -16.16
C SER A 63 -5.43 9.56 -16.51
N GLU A 64 -6.49 10.06 -17.15
CA GLU A 64 -6.70 11.49 -17.40
C GLU A 64 -6.91 12.29 -16.09
N SER A 65 -7.37 11.63 -15.03
CA SER A 65 -7.54 12.24 -13.71
C SER A 65 -6.18 12.58 -13.07
N VAL A 66 -5.97 13.86 -12.81
CA VAL A 66 -4.78 14.37 -12.08
C VAL A 66 -4.64 13.66 -10.73
N ASN A 67 -5.76 13.41 -10.04
CA ASN A 67 -5.75 12.74 -8.75
C ASN A 67 -5.36 11.26 -8.88
N LYS A 68 -5.87 10.53 -9.89
CA LYS A 68 -5.44 9.14 -10.13
C LYS A 68 -3.93 9.06 -10.44
N ARG A 69 -3.38 10.02 -11.20
CA ARG A 69 -1.91 10.13 -11.41
C ARG A 69 -1.13 10.50 -10.13
N LYS A 70 -1.73 11.23 -9.20
CA LYS A 70 -1.12 11.49 -7.88
C LYS A 70 -1.13 10.23 -7.02
N ILE A 71 -2.25 9.50 -7.01
CA ILE A 71 -2.40 8.21 -6.33
C ILE A 71 -1.35 7.23 -6.83
N SER A 72 -1.08 7.15 -8.15
CA SER A 72 -0.07 6.23 -8.69
C SER A 72 1.32 6.44 -8.10
N LYS A 73 1.80 7.68 -8.04
CA LYS A 73 3.13 8.04 -7.49
C LYS A 73 3.24 7.73 -5.99
N ARG A 74 2.18 8.02 -5.24
CA ARG A 74 2.08 7.74 -3.80
C ARG A 74 2.05 6.23 -3.53
N LEU A 75 1.26 5.48 -4.30
CA LEU A 75 1.18 4.03 -4.21
C LEU A 75 2.51 3.36 -4.61
N GLU A 76 3.20 3.88 -5.62
CA GLU A 76 4.54 3.43 -6.00
C GLU A 76 5.56 3.65 -4.86
N THR A 77 5.44 4.75 -4.12
CA THR A 77 6.28 5.02 -2.94
C THR A 77 6.05 3.99 -1.85
N LEU A 78 4.78 3.65 -1.54
CA LEU A 78 4.47 2.58 -0.61
C LEU A 78 4.97 1.21 -1.11
N PHE A 79 4.84 0.93 -2.41
CA PHE A 79 5.35 -0.31 -3.01
C PHE A 79 6.86 -0.45 -2.83
N LYS A 80 7.64 0.62 -3.03
CA LYS A 80 9.09 0.65 -2.80
C LYS A 80 9.42 0.40 -1.33
N LYS A 81 8.76 1.11 -0.40
CA LYS A 81 8.96 0.90 1.05
C LYS A 81 8.63 -0.53 1.48
N ARG A 82 7.56 -1.10 0.92
CA ARG A 82 7.18 -2.50 1.15
C ARG A 82 8.25 -3.46 0.64
N LYS A 83 8.74 -3.28 -0.58
CA LYS A 83 9.81 -4.11 -1.14
C LYS A 83 11.08 -4.04 -0.29
N ASP A 84 11.46 -2.85 0.16
CA ASP A 84 12.61 -2.67 1.04
C ASP A 84 12.41 -3.40 2.38
N ALA A 85 11.22 -3.28 2.97
CA ALA A 85 10.85 -4.00 4.19
C ALA A 85 10.79 -5.53 4.01
N ASP A 86 10.46 -6.03 2.82
CA ASP A 86 10.42 -7.47 2.55
C ASP A 86 11.81 -8.08 2.30
N TYR A 87 12.71 -7.34 1.64
CA TYR A 87 13.89 -7.97 1.02
C TYR A 87 15.23 -7.41 1.50
N LYS A 88 15.28 -6.19 2.05
CA LYS A 88 16.53 -5.62 2.57
C LYS A 88 16.73 -6.00 4.03
N HIS A 89 17.17 -7.24 4.27
CA HIS A 89 17.40 -7.78 5.62
C HIS A 89 18.64 -7.20 6.32
N ASN A 90 19.53 -6.56 5.56
CA ASN A 90 20.73 -5.88 6.05
C ASN A 90 20.47 -4.44 6.52
N GLU A 91 19.28 -3.90 6.29
CA GLU A 91 18.88 -2.55 6.71
C GLU A 91 17.80 -2.66 7.79
N GLN A 92 17.84 -1.80 8.82
CA GLN A 92 16.79 -1.74 9.83
C GLN A 92 15.63 -0.83 9.39
N VAL A 93 14.40 -1.28 9.61
CA VAL A 93 13.21 -0.45 9.39
C VAL A 93 13.05 0.55 10.53
N LYS A 94 13.04 1.83 10.19
CA LYS A 94 12.84 2.91 11.16
C LYS A 94 11.36 3.09 11.49
N LEU A 95 11.04 3.36 12.76
CA LEU A 95 9.67 3.55 13.25
C LEU A 95 8.89 4.63 12.48
N HIS A 96 9.54 5.74 12.09
CA HIS A 96 8.87 6.78 11.31
C HIS A 96 8.39 6.30 9.94
N ASN A 97 9.04 5.30 9.34
CA ASN A 97 8.57 4.69 8.09
C ASN A 97 7.26 3.93 8.32
N CYS A 98 7.10 3.30 9.47
CA CYS A 98 5.86 2.59 9.83
C CYS A 98 4.69 3.56 9.90
N LYS A 99 4.84 4.64 10.68
CA LYS A 99 3.82 5.70 10.79
C LYS A 99 3.50 6.32 9.44
N PHE A 100 4.53 6.70 8.68
CA PHE A 100 4.34 7.23 7.33
C PHE A 100 3.53 6.27 6.45
N CYS A 101 3.84 4.96 6.44
CA CYS A 101 3.14 4.01 5.57
C CYS A 101 1.68 3.82 5.95
N ILE A 102 1.35 3.86 7.25
CA ILE A 102 -0.05 3.80 7.71
C ILE A 102 -0.80 5.04 7.25
N ASP A 103 -0.31 6.21 7.63
CA ASP A 103 -0.96 7.51 7.34
C ASP A 103 -1.15 7.66 5.81
N GLU A 104 -0.13 7.32 5.03
CA GLU A 104 -0.16 7.38 3.56
C GLU A 104 -1.15 6.37 2.95
N ALA A 105 -1.27 5.16 3.51
CA ALA A 105 -2.22 4.15 3.04
C ALA A 105 -3.67 4.59 3.28
N GLU A 106 -3.97 5.20 4.43
CA GLU A 106 -5.30 5.73 4.74
C GLU A 106 -5.68 6.89 3.81
N ASP A 107 -4.76 7.83 3.62
CA ASP A 107 -4.97 8.97 2.74
C ASP A 107 -5.14 8.56 1.28
N LEU A 108 -4.43 7.51 0.85
CA LEU A 108 -4.59 6.95 -0.50
C LEU A 108 -5.99 6.37 -0.71
N VAL A 109 -6.50 5.60 0.27
CA VAL A 109 -7.86 5.03 0.19
C VAL A 109 -8.91 6.15 0.14
N LYS A 110 -8.80 7.14 1.02
CA LYS A 110 -9.72 8.30 1.03
C LYS A 110 -9.68 9.07 -0.29
N LEU A 111 -8.48 9.41 -0.77
CA LEU A 111 -8.31 10.13 -2.02
C LEU A 111 -8.83 9.33 -3.22
N PHE A 112 -8.72 8.01 -3.19
CA PHE A 112 -9.25 7.15 -4.25
C PHE A 112 -10.78 7.15 -4.25
N ASP A 113 -11.41 7.04 -3.08
CA ASP A 113 -12.88 7.08 -2.93
C ASP A 113 -13.50 8.42 -3.36
N GLU A 114 -12.75 9.51 -3.33
CA GLU A 114 -13.20 10.84 -3.79
C GLU A 114 -13.20 10.99 -5.32
N VAL A 115 -12.52 10.09 -6.05
CA VAL A 115 -12.20 10.27 -7.49
C VAL A 115 -12.59 9.07 -8.35
N ASP A 116 -13.23 8.08 -7.77
CA ASP A 116 -13.77 6.88 -8.40
C ASP A 116 -15.29 6.83 -8.23
#